data_AF-A0A936PYU2-F1
#
_entry.id   AF-A0A936PYU2-F1
#
_cell.length_a   1.000
_cell.length_b   1.000
_cell.length_c   1.000
_cell.angle_alpha   90.00
_cell.angle_beta   90.00
_cell.angle_gamma   90.00
#
_symmetry.space_group_name_H-M   'P 1'
#
loop_
_entity.id
_entity.type
_entity.pdbx_description
1 polymer ?
#
loop_
_entity_poly.entity_id
_entity_poly.type
_entity_poly.pdbx_seq_one_letter_code
_entity_poly.pdbx_strand_id
1 'polypeptide(L)'
;MGGPTSYLLDVDQDGFGDDATLAEGCAPAEAVTVGGDCDDAQATVYPGAAEACDGLDNDCDGLLDGDDDDNTGAVDWYRDEDADGYGVTSDSVRSCDGPRATPAGGDCDDANATTSPAPPRSVTAPTTTVTASPMTTTTASPIRPPGASTTTATATARPLHRDTACAAPEGYVSNAEDCDDAEATALPAGLRSVDRLDNNCDGAVDEATAADAQTWYQDADLDGFGDPDFTTLACEAPSGYAENDEDCDDDDFGVNPDAEEVCDSVDNDCDGSTDGADASDTARVHRRR
;
A
#
# COMPACT_ATOMS: atom_id res chain seq x y z
N MET A 1 21.24 49.18 9.67
CA MET A 1 20.32 48.29 10.40
C MET A 1 20.24 47.01 9.57
N GLY A 2 21.22 46.12 9.73
CA GLY A 2 21.05 44.73 9.30
C GLY A 2 20.58 43.98 10.52
N GLY A 3 19.39 43.37 10.46
CA GLY A 3 18.96 42.42 11.49
C GLY A 3 19.93 41.23 11.53
N PRO A 4 19.88 40.40 12.58
CA PRO A 4 20.61 39.13 12.56
C PRO A 4 20.18 38.34 11.32
N THR A 5 21.16 37.83 10.58
CA THR A 5 20.92 36.84 9.53
C THR A 5 20.78 35.51 10.23
N SER A 6 19.59 34.91 10.18
CA SER A 6 19.36 33.56 10.66
C SER A 6 19.93 32.57 9.64
N TYR A 7 20.58 31.51 10.13
CA TYR A 7 21.10 30.42 9.32
C TYR A 7 20.40 29.14 9.75
N LEU A 8 20.00 28.32 8.78
CA LEU A 8 19.42 26.99 8.97
C LEU A 8 20.51 25.94 8.75
N LEU A 9 20.43 24.82 9.46
CA LEU A 9 21.33 23.70 9.26
C LEU A 9 20.96 23.00 7.93
N ASP A 10 21.98 22.67 7.14
CA ASP A 10 21.86 21.98 5.84
C ASP A 10 22.77 20.74 5.92
N VAL A 11 22.22 19.63 6.42
CA VAL A 11 22.99 18.41 6.74
C VAL A 11 23.37 17.65 5.46
N ASP A 12 22.49 17.62 4.46
CA ASP A 12 22.69 16.86 3.23
C ASP A 12 23.27 17.66 2.06
N GLN A 13 23.38 18.98 2.20
CA GLN A 13 24.03 19.93 1.29
C GLN A 13 23.30 20.15 -0.03
N ASP A 14 21.98 20.14 -0.03
CA ASP A 14 21.18 20.50 -1.21
C ASP A 14 20.90 22.01 -1.34
N GLY A 15 21.17 22.78 -0.28
CA GLY A 15 21.01 24.22 -0.23
C GLY A 15 19.73 24.72 0.43
N PHE A 16 18.90 23.82 0.95
CA PHE A 16 17.79 24.06 1.85
C PHE A 16 18.17 23.57 3.25
N GLY A 17 17.37 23.94 4.24
CA GLY A 17 17.67 23.59 5.61
C GLY A 17 16.42 23.54 6.46
N ASP A 18 16.50 22.78 7.54
CA ASP A 18 15.37 22.53 8.42
C ASP A 18 14.96 23.80 9.20
N ASP A 19 13.69 24.18 9.06
CA ASP A 19 13.06 25.31 9.75
C ASP A 19 13.00 25.11 11.29
N ALA A 20 13.11 23.87 11.78
CA ALA A 20 13.11 23.53 13.20
C ALA A 20 14.50 23.69 13.85
N THR A 21 15.59 23.74 13.08
CA THR A 21 16.95 23.77 13.62
C THR A 21 17.67 25.11 13.37
N LEU A 22 17.37 26.11 14.19
CA LEU A 22 18.05 27.42 14.13
C LEU A 22 19.42 27.40 14.82
N ALA A 23 20.50 27.48 14.03
CA ALA A 23 21.84 27.68 14.57
C ALA A 23 22.12 29.18 14.81
N GLU A 24 22.06 29.64 16.07
CA GLU A 24 22.47 31.01 16.43
C GLU A 24 24.02 31.12 16.48
N GLY A 25 24.64 31.66 15.42
CA GLY A 25 26.10 31.87 15.43
C GLY A 25 26.72 32.38 14.13
N CYS A 26 28.05 32.55 14.14
CA CYS A 26 28.82 32.80 12.92
C CYS A 26 28.69 31.61 11.98
N ALA A 27 28.02 31.81 10.84
CA ALA A 27 27.84 30.89 9.71
C ALA A 27 28.80 29.68 9.72
N PRO A 28 28.33 28.50 10.17
CA PRO A 28 29.00 27.24 9.90
C PRO A 28 29.17 27.06 8.37
N ALA A 29 30.12 26.21 7.95
CA ALA A 29 30.42 25.99 6.54
C ALA A 29 29.29 25.28 5.75
N GLU A 30 28.19 24.94 6.42
CA GLU A 30 27.11 24.03 6.01
C GLU A 30 25.76 24.59 6.48
N ALA A 31 25.62 25.93 6.46
CA ALA A 31 24.39 26.58 6.91
C ALA A 31 23.85 27.51 5.82
N VAL A 32 22.57 27.37 5.52
CA VAL A 32 21.87 28.08 4.45
C VAL A 32 20.95 29.16 5.01
N THR A 33 20.43 30.01 4.15
CA THR A 33 19.44 31.05 4.52
C THR A 33 18.07 30.80 3.90
N VAL A 34 17.92 29.67 3.22
CA VAL A 34 16.69 29.23 2.56
C VAL A 34 16.23 28.00 3.34
N GLY A 35 15.03 28.04 3.89
CA GLY A 35 14.47 26.93 4.68
C GLY A 35 13.38 26.19 3.91
N GLY A 36 12.66 25.32 4.63
CA GLY A 36 11.57 24.51 4.09
C GLY A 36 11.98 23.11 3.64
N ASP A 37 13.17 22.66 4.02
CA ASP A 37 13.58 21.26 3.84
C ASP A 37 12.78 20.35 4.79
N CYS A 38 12.11 19.35 4.24
CA CYS A 38 11.31 18.38 4.95
C CYS A 38 12.07 17.10 5.31
N ASP A 39 13.26 16.87 4.74
CA ASP A 39 14.17 15.78 5.12
C ASP A 39 15.64 16.18 4.91
N ASP A 40 16.21 16.88 5.91
CA ASP A 40 17.60 17.37 5.96
C ASP A 40 18.67 16.25 5.91
N ALA A 41 18.26 14.97 5.85
CA ALA A 41 19.17 13.83 5.65
C ALA A 41 19.25 13.35 4.20
N GLN A 42 18.42 13.88 3.29
CA GLN A 42 18.28 13.41 1.91
C GLN A 42 18.31 14.55 0.89
N ALA A 43 19.48 14.78 0.27
CA ALA A 43 19.71 15.86 -0.72
C ALA A 43 18.88 15.82 -2.02
N THR A 44 17.94 14.88 -2.13
CA THR A 44 16.94 14.80 -3.20
C THR A 44 15.56 15.27 -2.76
N VAL A 45 15.40 15.63 -1.49
CA VAL A 45 14.15 16.04 -0.85
C VAL A 45 14.28 17.51 -0.46
N TYR A 46 13.71 18.42 -1.25
CA TYR A 46 13.78 19.86 -1.00
C TYR A 46 12.73 20.64 -1.78
N PRO A 47 12.36 21.86 -1.33
CA PRO A 47 11.43 22.74 -2.04
C PRO A 47 11.65 22.86 -3.56
N GLY A 48 10.71 22.29 -4.33
CA GLY A 48 10.72 22.30 -5.79
C GLY A 48 11.71 21.35 -6.45
N ALA A 49 12.09 20.27 -5.75
CA ALA A 49 12.66 19.08 -6.38
C ALA A 49 11.67 18.45 -7.37
N ALA A 50 12.09 17.37 -8.04
CA ALA A 50 11.17 16.63 -8.90
C ALA A 50 10.55 15.49 -8.11
N GLU A 51 9.22 15.48 -8.02
CA GLU A 51 8.47 14.39 -7.41
C GLU A 51 8.72 13.06 -8.14
N ALA A 52 9.12 12.06 -7.36
CA ALA A 52 9.26 10.68 -7.78
C ALA A 52 7.95 9.90 -7.48
N CYS A 53 7.97 8.60 -7.75
CA CYS A 53 6.93 7.69 -7.27
C CYS A 53 7.62 6.71 -6.31
N ASP A 54 8.03 7.19 -5.14
CA ASP A 54 8.83 6.43 -4.18
C ASP A 54 8.28 6.47 -2.73
N GLY A 55 7.12 7.10 -2.54
CA GLY A 55 6.43 7.20 -1.26
C GLY A 55 6.92 8.35 -0.38
N LEU A 56 7.76 9.25 -0.92
CA LEU A 56 8.27 10.43 -0.24
C LEU A 56 7.66 11.69 -0.86
N ASP A 57 7.61 12.76 -0.08
CA ASP A 57 7.36 14.12 -0.55
C ASP A 57 8.75 14.68 -0.90
N ASN A 58 9.16 14.58 -2.16
CA ASN A 58 10.50 15.00 -2.59
C ASN A 58 10.62 16.52 -2.75
N ASP A 59 9.53 17.23 -2.99
CA ASP A 59 9.52 18.65 -3.29
C ASP A 59 9.01 19.51 -2.11
N CYS A 60 8.67 18.86 -1.00
CA CYS A 60 8.25 19.43 0.27
C CYS A 60 7.00 20.33 0.16
N ASP A 61 6.08 20.04 -0.75
CA ASP A 61 4.83 20.78 -0.90
C ASP A 61 3.65 20.22 -0.06
N GLY A 62 3.87 19.04 0.55
CA GLY A 62 2.92 18.33 1.39
C GLY A 62 2.03 17.33 0.66
N LEU A 63 2.27 17.08 -0.63
CA LEU A 63 1.65 16.03 -1.43
C LEU A 63 2.61 14.85 -1.60
N LEU A 64 2.06 13.66 -1.79
CA LEU A 64 2.84 12.44 -1.98
C LEU A 64 2.51 11.83 -3.33
N ASP A 65 3.53 11.54 -4.14
CA ASP A 65 3.47 10.71 -5.35
C ASP A 65 2.23 10.98 -6.24
N GLY A 66 1.20 10.12 -6.13
CA GLY A 66 0.01 10.13 -6.96
C GLY A 66 -1.02 11.20 -6.61
N ASP A 67 -0.89 11.81 -5.43
CA ASP A 67 -1.65 13.00 -5.03
C ASP A 67 -0.97 14.30 -5.50
N ASP A 68 0.25 14.21 -6.04
CA ASP A 68 0.99 15.33 -6.63
C ASP A 68 0.80 15.40 -8.16
N ASP A 69 0.42 16.58 -8.65
CA ASP A 69 0.19 16.87 -10.06
C ASP A 69 1.49 17.06 -10.87
N ASP A 70 2.62 17.31 -10.21
CA ASP A 70 3.91 17.60 -10.85
C ASP A 70 4.86 16.39 -10.93
N ASN A 71 4.42 15.25 -10.41
CA ASN A 71 5.18 14.01 -10.41
C ASN A 71 5.75 13.65 -11.80
N THR A 72 7.01 13.25 -11.78
CA THR A 72 7.75 12.91 -12.99
C THR A 72 7.71 11.40 -13.29
N GLY A 73 7.27 10.60 -12.31
CA GLY A 73 7.22 9.14 -12.36
C GLY A 73 5.89 8.53 -12.82
N ALA A 74 4.76 9.25 -12.77
CA ALA A 74 3.47 8.65 -13.13
C ALA A 74 3.41 8.25 -14.59
N VAL A 75 2.64 7.20 -14.84
CA VAL A 75 2.32 6.72 -16.19
C VAL A 75 0.82 6.72 -16.38
N ASP A 76 0.40 6.70 -17.64
CA ASP A 76 -1.01 6.60 -17.97
C ASP A 76 -1.45 5.13 -17.81
N TRP A 77 -2.41 4.92 -16.92
CA TRP A 77 -3.05 3.65 -16.66
C TRP A 77 -4.41 3.61 -17.34
N TYR A 78 -4.69 2.54 -18.09
CA TYR A 78 -5.95 2.35 -18.81
C TYR A 78 -6.80 1.30 -18.09
N ARG A 79 -8.08 1.60 -17.87
CA ARG A 79 -9.04 0.62 -17.31
C ARG A 79 -8.99 -0.66 -18.14
N ASP A 80 -8.89 -1.79 -17.45
CA ASP A 80 -8.88 -3.13 -18.04
C ASP A 80 -9.98 -3.96 -17.36
N GLU A 81 -11.16 -4.01 -17.97
CA GLU A 81 -12.36 -4.64 -17.39
C GLU A 81 -12.35 -6.18 -17.55
N ASP A 82 -11.67 -6.71 -18.56
CA ASP A 82 -11.61 -8.14 -18.84
C ASP A 82 -10.30 -8.84 -18.46
N ALA A 83 -9.33 -8.06 -17.98
CA ALA A 83 -8.03 -8.48 -17.46
C ALA A 83 -7.13 -9.17 -18.50
N ASP A 84 -7.19 -8.77 -19.77
CA ASP A 84 -6.32 -9.30 -20.82
C ASP A 84 -4.98 -8.56 -20.97
N GLY A 85 -4.81 -7.48 -20.21
CA GLY A 85 -3.59 -6.69 -20.15
C GLY A 85 -3.56 -5.52 -21.13
N TYR A 86 -4.62 -5.25 -21.89
CA TYR A 86 -4.80 -4.00 -22.62
C TYR A 86 -6.05 -3.26 -22.14
N GLY A 87 -5.96 -1.94 -22.02
CA GLY A 87 -7.07 -1.12 -21.56
C GLY A 87 -7.57 -0.15 -22.63
N VAL A 88 -8.78 0.37 -22.41
CA VAL A 88 -9.41 1.37 -23.29
C VAL A 88 -8.76 2.74 -23.20
N THR A 89 -8.32 3.30 -24.33
CA THR A 89 -7.65 4.62 -24.37
C THR A 89 -8.55 5.81 -24.01
N SER A 90 -9.86 5.59 -23.96
CA SER A 90 -10.84 6.63 -23.59
C SER A 90 -11.10 6.73 -22.09
N ASP A 91 -10.61 5.77 -21.30
CA ASP A 91 -10.74 5.75 -19.85
C ASP A 91 -9.37 5.47 -19.22
N SER A 92 -8.63 6.55 -19.00
CA SER A 92 -7.26 6.52 -18.47
C SER A 92 -7.09 7.47 -17.30
N VAL A 93 -6.28 7.08 -16.31
CA VAL A 93 -5.83 7.91 -15.21
C VAL A 93 -4.30 7.96 -15.21
N ARG A 94 -3.71 9.12 -14.93
CA ARG A 94 -2.26 9.24 -14.73
C ARG A 94 -1.99 9.08 -13.23
N SER A 95 -1.21 8.07 -12.85
CA SER A 95 -1.00 7.69 -11.44
C SER A 95 0.34 6.97 -11.25
N CYS A 96 0.91 7.07 -10.05
CA CYS A 96 2.05 6.28 -9.61
C CYS A 96 1.67 4.81 -9.35
N ASP A 97 0.45 4.57 -8.86
CA ASP A 97 -0.08 3.24 -8.60
C ASP A 97 -1.23 2.86 -9.55
N GLY A 98 -1.20 1.62 -10.03
CA GLY A 98 -2.21 1.08 -10.94
C GLY A 98 -3.08 0.02 -10.28
N PRO A 99 -4.19 0.35 -9.61
CA PRO A 99 -5.13 -0.65 -9.17
C PRO A 99 -6.16 -0.93 -10.29
N ARG A 100 -6.10 -2.14 -10.87
CA ARG A 100 -7.03 -2.68 -11.90
C ARG A 100 -6.99 -1.93 -13.24
N ALA A 101 -5.79 -1.58 -13.67
CA ALA A 101 -5.52 -0.92 -14.93
C ALA A 101 -4.17 -1.41 -15.49
N THR A 102 -3.95 -1.23 -16.80
CA THR A 102 -2.72 -1.62 -17.49
C THR A 102 -2.08 -0.41 -18.17
N PRO A 103 -0.74 -0.29 -18.25
CA PRO A 103 -0.09 0.79 -18.99
C PRO A 103 -0.19 0.60 -20.52
N ALA A 104 -0.67 -0.57 -20.98
CA ALA A 104 -0.84 -0.87 -22.39
C ALA A 104 -2.24 -0.46 -22.87
N GLY A 105 -2.37 0.75 -23.44
CA GLY A 105 -3.62 1.17 -24.08
C GLY A 105 -3.86 0.51 -25.44
N GLY A 106 -5.11 0.54 -25.90
CA GLY A 106 -5.48 0.26 -27.30
C GLY A 106 -6.50 -0.85 -27.48
N ASP A 107 -7.14 -1.29 -26.41
CA ASP A 107 -8.26 -2.20 -26.53
C ASP A 107 -9.48 -1.50 -27.15
N CYS A 108 -10.13 -2.19 -28.08
CA CYS A 108 -11.32 -1.74 -28.79
C CYS A 108 -12.61 -2.36 -28.25
N ASP A 109 -12.53 -3.35 -27.34
CA ASP A 109 -13.67 -4.00 -26.69
C ASP A 109 -13.27 -4.52 -25.29
N ASP A 110 -13.21 -3.61 -24.31
CA ASP A 110 -12.80 -3.80 -22.89
C ASP A 110 -13.56 -4.88 -22.13
N ALA A 111 -14.66 -5.38 -22.69
CA ALA A 111 -15.50 -6.42 -22.08
C ALA A 111 -15.18 -7.82 -22.63
N ASN A 112 -14.16 -7.96 -23.47
CA ASN A 112 -13.86 -9.17 -24.21
C ASN A 112 -12.36 -9.41 -24.41
N ALA A 113 -11.82 -10.23 -23.50
CA ALA A 113 -10.41 -10.59 -23.34
C ALA A 113 -9.73 -11.30 -24.54
N THR A 114 -10.44 -11.41 -25.66
CA THR A 114 -9.93 -11.97 -26.91
C THR A 114 -9.75 -10.92 -28.00
N THR A 115 -9.95 -9.63 -27.69
CA THR A 115 -10.16 -8.56 -28.68
C THR A 115 -9.28 -7.33 -28.52
N SER A 116 -8.09 -7.50 -27.95
CA SER A 116 -7.10 -6.43 -27.79
C SER A 116 -6.21 -6.17 -29.02
N PRO A 117 -5.47 -5.04 -29.11
CA PRO A 117 -5.11 -4.42 -30.38
C PRO A 117 -4.35 -5.39 -31.27
N ALA A 118 -4.91 -5.61 -32.47
CA ALA A 118 -4.29 -6.45 -33.47
C ALA A 118 -2.84 -6.01 -33.70
N PRO A 119 -1.87 -6.96 -33.76
CA PRO A 119 -0.50 -6.62 -34.11
C PRO A 119 -0.51 -5.81 -35.41
N PRO A 120 0.39 -4.82 -35.58
CA PRO A 120 0.41 -3.98 -36.77
C PRO A 120 0.37 -4.91 -37.98
N ARG A 121 -0.68 -4.77 -38.80
CA ARG A 121 -0.91 -5.60 -39.98
C ARG A 121 0.40 -5.69 -40.76
N SER A 122 1.08 -6.82 -40.67
CA SER A 122 2.11 -7.17 -41.63
C SER A 122 1.40 -7.22 -42.98
N VAL A 123 1.66 -6.21 -43.80
CA VAL A 123 1.26 -6.19 -45.21
C VAL A 123 2.13 -7.22 -45.92
N THR A 124 1.85 -8.50 -45.71
CA THR A 124 2.33 -9.55 -46.58
C THR A 124 1.10 -10.21 -47.17
N ALA A 125 0.72 -9.73 -48.35
CA ALA A 125 -0.33 -10.32 -49.15
C ALA A 125 -0.06 -11.82 -49.36
N PRO A 126 -1.08 -12.69 -49.29
CA PRO A 126 -0.89 -14.10 -49.64
C PRO A 126 -0.59 -14.16 -51.15
N THR A 127 0.63 -14.55 -51.50
CA THR A 127 0.95 -14.92 -52.88
C THR A 127 0.34 -16.29 -53.12
N THR A 128 -0.86 -16.32 -53.68
CA THR A 128 -1.48 -17.56 -54.16
C THR A 128 -0.71 -18.05 -55.39
N THR A 129 0.14 -19.04 -55.20
CA THR A 129 0.74 -19.79 -56.31
C THR A 129 -0.28 -20.80 -56.83
N VAL A 130 -0.91 -20.50 -57.96
CA VAL A 130 -1.72 -21.47 -58.72
C VAL A 130 -0.77 -22.42 -59.42
N THR A 131 -0.64 -23.65 -58.90
CA THR A 131 -0.04 -24.75 -59.66
C THR A 131 -1.17 -25.56 -60.28
N ALA A 132 -1.33 -25.40 -61.59
CA ALA A 132 -2.23 -26.21 -62.40
C ALA A 132 -1.68 -27.64 -62.55
N SER A 133 -2.50 -28.64 -62.21
CA SER A 133 -2.29 -30.04 -62.60
C SER A 133 -3.23 -30.40 -63.75
N PRO A 134 -2.76 -31.16 -64.76
CA PRO A 134 -3.53 -31.37 -65.99
C PRO A 134 -4.64 -32.43 -65.82
N MET A 135 -5.75 -32.13 -66.49
CA MET A 135 -6.89 -33.01 -66.70
C MET A 135 -6.50 -34.24 -67.52
N THR A 136 -6.95 -35.42 -67.08
CA THR A 136 -7.15 -36.57 -67.97
C THR A 136 -8.61 -36.97 -67.97
N THR A 137 -9.15 -37.02 -69.18
CA THR A 137 -10.50 -37.38 -69.59
C THR A 137 -10.72 -38.90 -69.56
N THR A 138 -11.85 -39.37 -69.03
CA THR A 138 -12.46 -40.65 -69.44
C THR A 138 -14.00 -40.62 -69.33
N THR A 139 -14.60 -40.60 -70.51
CA THR A 139 -15.89 -41.08 -71.05
C THR A 139 -17.05 -41.55 -70.15
N ALA A 140 -18.25 -41.08 -70.54
CA ALA A 140 -19.64 -41.39 -70.14
C ALA A 140 -20.03 -42.89 -70.18
N SER A 141 -21.05 -43.40 -69.45
CA SER A 141 -22.51 -43.20 -69.66
C SER A 141 -23.38 -44.00 -68.63
N PRO A 142 -24.74 -43.87 -68.59
CA PRO A 142 -25.58 -43.88 -67.37
C PRO A 142 -26.40 -45.16 -67.13
N ILE A 143 -27.03 -45.29 -65.94
CA ILE A 143 -28.39 -45.87 -65.66
C ILE A 143 -28.78 -45.58 -64.17
N ARG A 144 -30.03 -45.15 -63.94
CA ARG A 144 -30.78 -44.92 -62.65
C ARG A 144 -31.70 -46.14 -62.37
N PRO A 145 -32.53 -46.28 -61.29
CA PRO A 145 -32.58 -45.85 -59.86
C PRO A 145 -32.82 -47.10 -58.92
N PRO A 146 -33.44 -47.03 -57.69
CA PRO A 146 -33.34 -46.08 -56.56
C PRO A 146 -32.99 -46.78 -55.21
N GLY A 147 -32.52 -46.02 -54.21
CA GLY A 147 -32.62 -46.43 -52.81
C GLY A 147 -31.69 -45.70 -51.85
N ALA A 148 -32.28 -44.83 -51.01
CA ALA A 148 -31.76 -44.30 -49.72
C ALA A 148 -30.44 -43.49 -49.77
N SER A 149 -30.19 -42.46 -48.97
CA SER A 149 -30.91 -41.81 -47.89
C SER A 149 -30.34 -40.39 -47.83
N THR A 150 -31.22 -39.39 -47.71
CA THR A 150 -30.86 -38.00 -47.44
C THR A 150 -30.45 -37.82 -45.98
N THR A 151 -29.25 -37.28 -45.73
CA THR A 151 -29.02 -36.49 -44.51
C THR A 151 -28.17 -35.27 -44.85
N THR A 152 -28.85 -34.14 -44.98
CA THR A 152 -28.28 -32.79 -44.98
C THR A 152 -28.27 -32.28 -43.54
N ALA A 153 -27.12 -31.69 -43.16
CA ALA A 153 -26.89 -30.68 -42.13
C ALA A 153 -27.54 -30.82 -40.75
N THR A 154 -26.74 -30.66 -39.69
CA THR A 154 -26.64 -29.37 -38.96
C THR A 154 -25.76 -29.64 -37.74
N ALA A 155 -24.64 -28.94 -37.63
CA ALA A 155 -23.92 -28.81 -36.37
C ALA A 155 -24.81 -27.98 -35.44
N THR A 156 -25.62 -28.66 -34.64
CA THR A 156 -26.38 -28.04 -33.58
C THR A 156 -25.37 -27.60 -32.52
N ALA A 157 -25.40 -26.32 -32.19
CA ALA A 157 -24.80 -25.77 -31.00
C ALA A 157 -25.05 -26.74 -29.83
N ARG A 158 -23.96 -27.12 -29.16
CA ARG A 158 -23.98 -27.84 -27.90
C ARG A 158 -24.91 -27.05 -26.97
N PRO A 159 -26.03 -27.62 -26.49
CA PRO A 159 -26.84 -26.92 -25.52
C PRO A 159 -25.94 -26.64 -24.33
N LEU A 160 -25.95 -25.39 -23.84
CA LEU A 160 -25.55 -25.11 -22.47
C LEU A 160 -26.45 -26.00 -21.62
N HIS A 161 -25.94 -27.18 -21.28
CA HIS A 161 -26.59 -28.05 -20.34
C HIS A 161 -26.49 -27.27 -19.04
N ARG A 162 -27.63 -26.67 -18.70
CA ARG A 162 -27.96 -26.30 -17.34
C ARG A 162 -28.14 -27.65 -16.65
N ASP A 163 -27.03 -28.27 -16.28
CA ASP A 163 -27.03 -29.40 -15.37
C ASP A 163 -27.49 -28.82 -14.04
N THR A 164 -28.77 -28.98 -13.75
CA THR A 164 -29.27 -28.90 -12.40
C THR A 164 -28.61 -30.04 -11.62
N ALA A 165 -27.38 -29.83 -11.17
CA ALA A 165 -26.74 -30.65 -10.17
C ALA A 165 -27.32 -30.22 -8.82
N CYS A 166 -28.14 -31.08 -8.21
CA CYS A 166 -28.57 -30.94 -6.81
C CYS A 166 -27.50 -31.44 -5.82
N ALA A 167 -26.25 -31.57 -6.24
CA ALA A 167 -25.12 -31.88 -5.39
C ALA A 167 -23.90 -31.09 -5.88
N ALA A 168 -23.23 -30.41 -4.96
CA ALA A 168 -22.00 -29.70 -5.25
C ALA A 168 -20.91 -30.70 -5.73
N PRO A 169 -20.08 -30.34 -6.74
CA PRO A 169 -18.95 -31.17 -7.15
C PRO A 169 -18.01 -31.46 -5.97
N GLU A 170 -17.23 -32.56 -6.04
CA GLU A 170 -16.22 -32.83 -5.01
C GLU A 170 -15.27 -31.62 -4.87
N GLY A 171 -15.17 -31.06 -3.66
CA GLY A 171 -14.39 -29.85 -3.38
C GLY A 171 -15.18 -28.53 -3.36
N TYR A 172 -16.50 -28.54 -3.54
CA TYR A 172 -17.34 -27.32 -3.54
C TYR A 172 -18.38 -27.36 -2.42
N VAL A 173 -18.59 -26.22 -1.75
CA VAL A 173 -19.62 -26.03 -0.72
C VAL A 173 -20.80 -25.23 -1.27
N SER A 174 -22.00 -25.40 -0.70
CA SER A 174 -23.24 -24.78 -1.20
C SER A 174 -23.55 -23.40 -0.61
N ASN A 175 -22.73 -22.93 0.32
CA ASN A 175 -22.81 -21.62 0.95
C ASN A 175 -21.55 -20.82 0.58
N ALA A 176 -21.73 -19.63 0.03
CA ALA A 176 -20.66 -18.67 -0.29
C ALA A 176 -20.35 -17.79 0.95
N GLU A 177 -20.30 -18.42 2.11
CA GLU A 177 -20.08 -17.73 3.39
C GLU A 177 -18.57 -17.58 3.70
N ASP A 178 -17.72 -18.26 2.95
CA ASP A 178 -16.26 -18.14 2.96
C ASP A 178 -15.84 -16.95 2.08
N CYS A 179 -15.03 -16.05 2.63
CA CYS A 179 -14.57 -14.82 1.95
C CYS A 179 -13.18 -14.98 1.32
N ASP A 180 -12.45 -16.06 1.61
CA ASP A 180 -11.17 -16.40 0.97
C ASP A 180 -11.07 -17.91 0.69
N ASP A 181 -11.39 -18.29 -0.55
CA ASP A 181 -11.35 -19.68 -1.05
C ASP A 181 -9.97 -20.37 -0.92
N ALA A 182 -8.89 -19.60 -0.69
CA ALA A 182 -7.54 -20.15 -0.49
C ALA A 182 -7.25 -20.50 0.98
N GLU A 183 -7.96 -19.88 1.93
CA GLU A 183 -7.66 -19.95 3.36
C GLU A 183 -8.78 -20.63 4.15
N ALA A 184 -8.52 -21.87 4.59
CA ALA A 184 -9.52 -22.73 5.25
C ALA A 184 -10.04 -22.23 6.60
N THR A 185 -9.57 -21.07 7.09
CA THR A 185 -9.98 -20.43 8.35
C THR A 185 -10.79 -19.16 8.14
N ALA A 186 -10.88 -18.61 6.92
CA ALA A 186 -11.63 -17.41 6.58
C ALA A 186 -13.14 -17.69 6.44
N LEU A 187 -13.84 -17.77 7.57
CA LEU A 187 -15.29 -18.09 7.60
C LEU A 187 -16.00 -17.30 8.69
N PRO A 188 -17.34 -17.12 8.68
CA PRO A 188 -18.04 -16.21 9.59
C PRO A 188 -17.88 -16.48 11.10
N ALA A 189 -17.36 -17.66 11.46
CA ALA A 189 -17.03 -18.06 12.84
C ALA A 189 -15.53 -18.36 13.02
N GLY A 190 -14.69 -17.95 12.07
CA GLY A 190 -13.24 -18.00 12.14
C GLY A 190 -12.74 -17.17 13.32
N LEU A 191 -11.53 -17.51 13.77
CA LEU A 191 -10.88 -16.73 14.82
C LEU A 191 -10.46 -15.39 14.21
N ARG A 192 -10.70 -14.32 14.96
CA ARG A 192 -10.21 -12.99 14.61
C ARG A 192 -8.70 -12.98 14.89
N SER A 193 -7.89 -12.79 13.87
CA SER A 193 -6.43 -12.74 13.94
C SER A 193 -5.89 -11.46 13.31
N VAL A 194 -4.71 -11.01 13.75
CA VAL A 194 -3.98 -9.85 13.22
C VAL A 194 -2.96 -10.31 12.20
N ASP A 195 -3.43 -10.60 10.98
CA ASP A 195 -2.60 -11.04 9.86
C ASP A 195 -2.89 -10.30 8.55
N ARG A 196 -3.72 -9.24 8.60
CA ARG A 196 -4.21 -8.46 7.46
C ARG A 196 -5.20 -9.20 6.57
N LEU A 197 -5.80 -10.28 7.06
CA LEU A 197 -6.91 -10.99 6.43
C LEU A 197 -8.18 -10.88 7.28
N ASP A 198 -9.32 -10.77 6.60
CA ASP A 198 -10.65 -10.91 7.22
C ASP A 198 -10.92 -12.40 7.50
N ASN A 199 -10.34 -12.91 8.58
CA ASN A 199 -10.43 -14.32 8.97
C ASN A 199 -11.82 -14.74 9.45
N ASN A 200 -12.73 -13.79 9.66
CA ASN A 200 -14.06 -14.07 10.17
C ASN A 200 -15.20 -13.51 9.30
N CYS A 201 -14.89 -13.12 8.07
CA CYS A 201 -15.80 -12.70 7.01
C CYS A 201 -16.93 -11.75 7.44
N ASP A 202 -16.66 -10.81 8.34
CA ASP A 202 -17.62 -9.78 8.72
C ASP A 202 -17.39 -8.43 8.02
N GLY A 203 -16.40 -8.40 7.11
CA GLY A 203 -16.08 -7.26 6.26
C GLY A 203 -15.11 -6.29 6.91
N ALA A 204 -14.56 -6.62 8.08
CA ALA A 204 -13.52 -5.86 8.74
C ALA A 204 -12.23 -6.68 8.80
N VAL A 205 -11.11 -6.01 8.52
CA VAL A 205 -9.77 -6.58 8.62
C VAL A 205 -9.15 -6.12 9.95
N ASP A 206 -8.48 -7.03 10.66
CA ASP A 206 -7.69 -6.76 11.87
C ASP A 206 -8.41 -5.87 12.89
N GLU A 207 -9.59 -6.28 13.33
CA GLU A 207 -10.35 -5.49 14.29
C GLU A 207 -9.72 -5.47 15.69
N ALA A 208 -10.02 -4.43 16.46
CA ALA A 208 -9.69 -4.36 17.89
C ALA A 208 -10.26 -5.52 18.73
N THR A 209 -11.20 -6.34 18.21
CA THR A 209 -11.68 -7.54 18.90
C THR A 209 -10.93 -8.82 18.52
N ALA A 210 -9.85 -8.70 17.75
CA ALA A 210 -8.97 -9.81 17.42
C ALA A 210 -8.40 -10.48 18.66
N ALA A 211 -8.24 -11.80 18.60
CA ALA A 211 -7.80 -12.60 19.75
C ALA A 211 -6.36 -12.28 20.18
N ASP A 212 -5.59 -11.65 19.29
CA ASP A 212 -4.20 -11.26 19.36
C ASP A 212 -3.99 -9.73 19.25
N ALA A 213 -5.07 -8.94 19.34
CA ALA A 213 -4.93 -7.50 19.54
C ALA A 213 -4.23 -7.21 20.87
N GLN A 214 -3.33 -6.22 20.88
CA GLN A 214 -2.54 -5.84 22.06
C GLN A 214 -3.16 -4.64 22.76
N THR A 215 -3.05 -4.61 24.09
CA THR A 215 -3.40 -3.43 24.87
C THR A 215 -2.31 -2.38 24.69
N TRP A 216 -2.71 -1.17 24.33
CA TRP A 216 -1.87 0.01 24.26
C TRP A 216 -2.30 0.99 25.34
N TYR A 217 -1.35 1.74 25.88
CA TYR A 217 -1.52 2.65 27.01
C TYR A 217 -1.30 4.07 26.53
N GLN A 218 -2.16 5.00 26.91
CA GLN A 218 -2.07 6.39 26.45
C GLN A 218 -0.74 6.98 26.92
N ASP A 219 -0.04 7.67 26.01
CA ASP A 219 1.23 8.37 26.25
C ASP A 219 0.96 9.84 25.90
N ALA A 220 0.49 10.61 26.90
CA ALA A 220 -0.07 11.94 26.68
C ALA A 220 1.00 13.04 26.64
N ASP A 221 2.14 12.85 27.29
CA ASP A 221 3.28 13.77 27.26
C ASP A 221 4.37 13.40 26.25
N LEU A 222 4.25 12.22 25.63
CA LEU A 222 5.09 11.71 24.53
C LEU A 222 6.51 11.30 24.94
N ASP A 223 6.69 10.82 26.17
CA ASP A 223 7.98 10.32 26.66
C ASP A 223 8.25 8.85 26.35
N GLY A 224 7.24 8.13 25.84
CA GLY A 224 7.31 6.73 25.44
C GLY A 224 6.85 5.73 26.49
N PHE A 225 6.37 6.20 27.64
CA PHE A 225 5.71 5.40 28.67
C PHE A 225 4.21 5.69 28.68
N GLY A 226 3.42 4.71 29.14
CA GLY A 226 1.96 4.80 29.04
C GLY A 226 1.24 4.72 30.37
N ASP A 227 0.11 5.43 30.47
CA ASP A 227 -0.75 5.42 31.65
C ASP A 227 -1.52 4.08 31.78
N PRO A 228 -1.36 3.33 32.89
CA PRO A 228 -2.07 2.08 33.15
C PRO A 228 -3.61 2.22 33.25
N ASP A 229 -4.12 3.41 33.58
CA ASP A 229 -5.55 3.69 33.71
C ASP A 229 -6.23 4.05 32.37
N PHE A 230 -5.45 4.42 31.33
CA PHE A 230 -5.97 4.81 30.02
C PHE A 230 -5.49 3.86 28.92
N THR A 231 -6.30 2.84 28.66
CA THR A 231 -5.97 1.80 27.69
C THR A 231 -6.88 1.78 26.47
N THR A 232 -6.34 1.30 25.36
CA THR A 232 -7.08 0.94 24.15
C THR A 232 -6.58 -0.41 23.61
N LEU A 233 -7.43 -1.12 22.89
CA LEU A 233 -7.09 -2.39 22.25
C LEU A 233 -6.91 -2.13 20.76
N ALA A 234 -5.71 -2.39 20.23
CA ALA A 234 -5.42 -2.15 18.82
C ALA A 234 -4.34 -3.11 18.29
N CYS A 235 -4.30 -3.24 16.97
CA CYS A 235 -3.39 -4.13 16.26
C CYS A 235 -2.00 -3.52 16.09
N GLU A 236 -1.95 -2.21 15.89
CA GLU A 236 -0.73 -1.40 15.83
C GLU A 236 -0.88 -0.24 16.83
N ALA A 237 0.25 0.31 17.30
CA ALA A 237 0.27 1.43 18.24
C ALA A 237 -0.53 2.62 17.67
N PRO A 238 -1.62 3.03 18.31
CA PRO A 238 -2.26 4.28 17.94
C PRO A 238 -1.33 5.46 18.25
N SER A 239 -1.46 6.56 17.52
CA SER A 239 -0.67 7.76 17.80
C SER A 239 -0.95 8.27 19.23
N GLY A 240 0.11 8.53 19.99
CA GLY A 240 0.02 8.94 21.41
C GLY A 240 -0.29 7.78 22.36
N TYR A 241 0.18 6.57 22.03
CA TYR A 241 0.08 5.40 22.89
C TYR A 241 1.40 4.61 22.90
N ALA A 242 1.77 4.06 24.07
CA ALA A 242 2.90 3.20 24.32
C ALA A 242 2.49 1.72 24.52
N GLU A 243 3.45 0.80 24.34
CA GLU A 243 3.27 -0.65 24.55
C GLU A 243 3.31 -1.04 26.05
N ASN A 244 3.89 -0.17 26.89
CA ASN A 244 4.08 -0.38 28.32
C ASN A 244 3.11 0.47 29.15
N ASP A 245 2.98 0.13 30.44
CA ASP A 245 2.07 0.75 31.39
C ASP A 245 2.79 1.34 32.61
N GLU A 246 3.99 1.87 32.36
CA GLU A 246 4.98 2.15 33.40
C GLU A 246 5.06 3.64 33.77
N ASP A 247 4.20 4.50 33.20
CA ASP A 247 4.13 5.92 33.52
C ASP A 247 3.31 6.19 34.80
N CYS A 248 3.87 7.02 35.68
CA CYS A 248 3.23 7.46 36.92
C CYS A 248 2.71 8.92 36.90
N ASP A 249 3.07 9.73 35.91
CA ASP A 249 2.56 11.09 35.68
C ASP A 249 2.53 11.48 34.18
N ASP A 250 1.50 10.99 33.47
CA ASP A 250 1.21 11.16 32.03
C ASP A 250 1.00 12.63 31.57
N ASP A 251 1.17 13.61 32.46
CA ASP A 251 1.15 15.05 32.15
C ASP A 251 2.57 15.68 32.14
N ASP A 252 3.64 14.94 32.46
CA ASP A 252 5.02 15.45 32.59
C ASP A 252 6.10 14.49 32.04
N PHE A 253 6.58 14.79 30.82
CA PHE A 253 7.64 14.08 30.09
C PHE A 253 8.93 13.80 30.90
N GLY A 254 9.16 14.51 32.01
CA GLY A 254 10.29 14.29 32.91
C GLY A 254 10.08 13.23 33.99
N VAL A 255 8.91 12.58 34.04
CA VAL A 255 8.50 11.65 35.10
C VAL A 255 8.15 10.28 34.50
N ASN A 256 9.14 9.39 34.42
CA ASN A 256 9.00 8.06 33.84
C ASN A 256 10.13 7.13 34.31
N PRO A 257 10.03 5.80 34.10
CA PRO A 257 11.04 4.82 34.55
C PRO A 257 12.48 5.06 34.11
N ASP A 258 12.71 5.81 33.02
CA ASP A 258 14.04 6.13 32.51
C ASP A 258 14.56 7.51 32.99
N ALA A 259 13.73 8.28 33.71
CA ALA A 259 14.11 9.55 34.27
C ALA A 259 15.09 9.40 35.44
N GLU A 260 15.82 10.48 35.72
CA GLU A 260 16.74 10.53 36.84
C GLU A 260 16.05 11.14 38.06
N GLU A 261 16.09 10.42 39.18
CA GLU A 261 15.58 10.90 40.46
C GLU A 261 16.25 12.20 40.92
N VAL A 262 15.43 13.23 41.16
CA VAL A 262 15.86 14.51 41.71
C VAL A 262 15.21 14.78 43.06
N CYS A 263 15.86 15.58 43.91
CA CYS A 263 15.36 15.82 45.27
C CYS A 263 14.31 16.94 45.30
N ASP A 264 13.14 16.69 44.72
CA ASP A 264 12.03 17.65 44.64
C ASP A 264 10.70 17.12 45.20
N SER A 265 10.73 15.92 45.80
CA SER A 265 9.58 15.20 46.35
C SER A 265 8.55 14.74 45.32
N VAL A 266 8.94 14.66 44.05
CA VAL A 266 8.28 13.90 42.98
C VAL A 266 9.00 12.57 42.82
N ASP A 267 8.27 11.52 42.45
CA ASP A 267 8.82 10.22 42.08
C ASP A 267 9.10 10.27 40.58
N ASN A 268 10.28 10.78 40.20
CA ASN A 268 10.61 11.04 38.80
C ASN A 268 10.84 9.75 38.02
N ASP A 269 11.41 8.71 38.64
CA ASP A 269 11.73 7.43 38.00
C ASP A 269 10.64 6.37 38.17
N CYS A 270 9.47 6.76 38.70
CA CYS A 270 8.32 5.89 38.92
C CYS A 270 8.63 4.58 39.66
N ASP A 271 9.68 4.53 40.49
CA ASP A 271 10.04 3.32 41.26
C ASP A 271 9.24 3.15 42.56
N GLY A 272 8.43 4.16 42.92
CA GLY A 272 7.66 4.27 44.15
C GLY A 272 8.37 5.00 45.29
N SER A 273 9.47 5.71 45.03
CA SER A 273 10.37 6.32 46.02
C SER A 273 10.81 7.76 45.67
N THR A 274 9.90 8.72 45.78
CA THR A 274 10.04 10.21 45.69
C THR A 274 11.36 10.95 46.07
N ASP A 275 12.29 10.36 46.80
CA ASP A 275 13.54 11.00 47.26
C ASP A 275 14.51 9.91 47.78
N GLY A 276 14.73 8.87 46.95
CA GLY A 276 15.46 7.65 47.29
C GLY A 276 16.98 7.80 47.51
N ALA A 277 17.68 6.68 47.74
CA ALA A 277 19.15 6.67 47.82
C ALA A 277 19.82 6.86 46.45
N ASP A 278 19.04 6.69 45.39
CA ASP A 278 19.46 6.72 44.00
C ASP A 278 19.33 8.12 43.39
N ALA A 279 18.65 9.07 44.06
CA ALA A 279 18.60 10.47 43.65
C ALA A 279 20.01 11.08 43.48
N SER A 280 20.34 11.49 42.25
CA SER A 280 21.68 11.99 41.87
C SER A 280 22.12 13.27 42.56
N ASP A 281 21.17 14.07 43.07
CA ASP A 281 21.45 15.24 43.92
C ASP A 281 21.35 14.93 45.42
N THR A 282 21.55 13.66 45.82
CA THR A 282 22.02 13.34 47.18
C THR A 282 23.46 13.83 47.36
N ALA A 283 23.68 15.14 47.17
CA ALA A 283 24.88 15.86 47.43
C ALA A 283 25.29 15.65 48.90
N ARG A 284 26.10 14.61 49.08
CA ARG A 284 27.38 14.68 49.76
C ARG A 284 27.35 15.69 50.89
N VAL A 285 26.61 15.36 51.95
CA VAL A 285 26.62 16.09 53.22
C VAL A 285 28.09 16.40 53.52
N HIS A 286 28.45 17.66 53.32
CA HIS A 286 29.77 18.15 53.63
C HIS A 286 29.98 17.91 55.11
N ARG A 287 30.69 16.83 55.45
CA ARG A 287 31.32 16.66 56.76
C ARG A 287 32.37 17.75 56.90
N ARG A 288 31.93 18.96 57.24
CA ARG A 288 32.77 19.97 57.86
C ARG A 288 33.10 19.43 59.25
N ARG A 289 34.29 18.85 59.36
CA ARG A 289 35.00 18.72 60.64
C ARG A 289 35.54 20.08 61.06
#